data_AF-A0A7Y2MM50-F1
#
_entry.id   AF-A0A7Y2MM50-F1
#
_cell.length_a   1.000
_cell.length_b   1.000
_cell.length_c   1.000
_cell.angle_alpha   90.00
_cell.angle_beta   90.00
_cell.angle_gamma   90.00
#
_symmetry.space_group_name_H-M   'P 1'
#
loop_
_entity.id
_entity.type
_entity.pdbx_description
1 polymer ?
#
loop_
_entity_poly.entity_id
_entity_poly.type
_entity_poly.pdbx_seq_one_letter_code
_entity_poly.pdbx_strand_id
1 'polypeptide(L)' 'TNRIVRDKWVWIVVLLSPLLAFIIDTNSVSWFNGLSFGFFILAINGMITFLGLLLISQKRENLN' A
#
# COMPACT_ATOMS: atom_id res chain seq x y z
N THR A 1 2.43 -13.84 12.95
CA THR A 1 2.74 -14.00 11.52
C THR A 1 4.21 -14.28 11.35
N ASN A 2 4.60 -15.53 11.04
CA ASN A 2 5.99 -15.87 10.67
C ASN A 2 6.07 -15.87 9.13
N ARG A 3 6.03 -14.68 8.53
CA ARG A 3 6.12 -14.49 7.08
C ARG A 3 7.33 -13.64 6.74
N ILE A 4 7.98 -13.96 5.63
CA ILE A 4 9.14 -13.24 5.11
C ILE A 4 8.65 -12.44 3.90
N VAL A 5 9.02 -11.17 3.83
CA VAL A 5 8.73 -10.31 2.68
C VAL A 5 9.74 -10.64 1.59
N ARG A 6 9.30 -10.72 0.33
CA ARG A 6 10.23 -10.87 -0.79
C ARG A 6 10.88 -9.52 -1.11
N ASP A 7 12.12 -9.30 -0.67
CA ASP A 7 12.86 -8.03 -0.84
C ASP A 7 12.88 -7.54 -2.31
N LYS A 8 12.96 -8.46 -3.27
CA LYS A 8 12.94 -8.16 -4.71
C LYS A 8 11.67 -7.44 -5.17
N TRP A 9 10.56 -7.48 -4.44
CA TRP A 9 9.30 -6.83 -4.84
C TRP A 9 8.97 -5.58 -4.00
N VAL A 10 9.77 -5.30 -2.97
CA VAL A 10 9.52 -4.18 -2.04
C VAL A 10 9.60 -2.83 -2.75
N TRP A 11 10.58 -2.64 -3.65
CA TRP A 11 10.74 -1.39 -4.39
C TRP A 11 9.52 -1.04 -5.23
N ILE A 12 8.83 -2.05 -5.79
CA ILE A 12 7.58 -1.85 -6.53
C ILE A 12 6.49 -1.33 -5.59
N VAL A 13 6.32 -1.97 -4.44
CA VAL A 13 5.30 -1.57 -3.44
C VAL A 13 5.53 -0.15 -2.94
N VAL A 14 6.78 0.21 -2.63
CA VAL A 14 7.15 1.55 -2.12
C VAL A 14 6.93 2.65 -3.16
N LEU A 15 7.09 2.36 -4.46
CA LEU A 15 6.80 3.33 -5.52
C LEU A 15 5.31 3.40 -5.85
N LEU A 16 4.62 2.25 -5.89
CA LEU A 16 3.19 2.20 -6.20
C LEU A 16 2.31 2.81 -5.11
N SER A 17 2.69 2.66 -3.84
CA SER A 17 1.88 3.15 -2.72
C SER A 17 1.60 4.67 -2.75
N PRO A 18 2.61 5.56 -2.82
CA PRO A 18 2.38 7.00 -2.93
C PRO A 18 1.70 7.38 -4.25
N LEU A 19 1.98 6.66 -5.34
CA LEU A 19 1.33 6.90 -6.63
C LEU A 19 -0.19 6.63 -6.56
N LEU A 20 -0.57 5.47 -6.00
CA LEU A 20 -1.98 5.10 -5.83
C LEU A 20 -2.69 6.02 -4.83
N ALA A 21 -2.02 6.36 -3.72
CA ALA A 21 -2.56 7.34 -2.78
C ALA A 21 -2.81 8.69 -3.46
N PHE A 22 -1.86 9.19 -4.26
CA PHE A 22 -2.02 10.44 -5.00
C PHE A 22 -3.19 10.41 -6.00
N ILE A 23 -3.37 9.30 -6.73
CA ILE A 23 -4.51 9.13 -7.64
C ILE A 23 -5.84 9.17 -6.86
N ILE A 24 -5.90 8.53 -5.68
CA ILE A 24 -7.10 8.55 -4.84
C ILE A 24 -7.38 9.97 -4.35
N ASP A 25 -6.37 10.70 -3.88
CA ASP A 25 -6.55 12.07 -3.39
C ASP A 25 -7.00 13.03 -4.50
N THR A 26 -6.38 12.95 -5.67
CA THR A 26 -6.74 13.82 -6.81
C THR A 26 -8.14 13.56 -7.35
N ASN A 27 -8.62 12.32 -7.30
CA ASN A 27 -9.97 11.96 -7.71
C ASN A 27 -10.99 12.03 -6.55
N SER A 28 -10.54 12.27 -5.32
CA SER A 28 -11.38 12.18 -4.12
C SER A 28 -12.56 13.13 -4.15
N VAL A 29 -12.34 14.37 -4.61
CA VAL A 29 -13.37 15.39 -4.75
C VAL A 29 -14.49 14.92 -5.68
N SER A 30 -14.16 14.20 -6.76
CA SER A 30 -15.15 13.69 -7.70
C SER A 30 -15.82 12.41 -7.21
N TRP A 31 -15.09 11.51 -6.55
CA TRP A 31 -15.61 10.19 -6.14
C TRP A 31 -16.37 10.22 -4.82
N PHE A 32 -16.02 11.14 -3.92
CA PHE A 32 -16.58 11.25 -2.58
C PHE A 32 -17.36 12.56 -2.38
N ASN A 33 -17.97 13.07 -3.45
CA ASN A 33 -18.92 14.19 -3.41
C ASN A 33 -18.35 15.47 -2.76
N GLY A 34 -17.09 15.79 -3.07
CA GLY A 34 -16.37 16.96 -2.55
C GLY A 34 -15.44 16.70 -1.37
N LEU A 35 -15.34 15.47 -0.86
CA LEU A 35 -14.47 15.14 0.26
C LEU A 35 -13.00 15.10 -0.17
N SER A 36 -12.18 16.01 0.38
CA SER A 36 -10.72 15.93 0.32
C SER A 36 -10.17 15.09 1.47
N PHE A 37 -9.28 14.14 1.19
CA PHE A 37 -8.69 13.30 2.25
C PHE A 37 -7.72 14.08 3.15
N GLY A 38 -7.02 15.09 2.62
CA GLY A 38 -6.10 15.91 3.40
C GLY A 38 -5.08 15.03 4.15
N PHE A 39 -5.06 15.10 5.48
CA PHE A 39 -4.16 14.26 6.31
C PHE A 39 -4.45 12.76 6.23
N PHE A 40 -5.70 12.34 5.96
CA PHE A 40 -6.07 10.93 5.87
C PHE A 40 -5.40 10.21 4.70
N ILE A 41 -4.83 10.94 3.74
CA ILE A 41 -4.08 10.33 2.65
C ILE A 41 -2.85 9.56 3.14
N LEU A 42 -2.29 9.94 4.29
CA LEU A 42 -1.19 9.22 4.93
C LEU A 42 -1.66 7.85 5.44
N ALA A 43 -2.88 7.77 5.98
CA ALA A 43 -3.49 6.50 6.38
C ALA A 43 -3.78 5.60 5.16
N ILE A 44 -4.27 6.18 4.05
CA ILE A 44 -4.49 5.46 2.79
C ILE A 44 -3.16 4.93 2.22
N ASN A 45 -2.11 5.75 2.18
CA ASN A 45 -0.78 5.33 1.77
C ASN A 45 -0.26 4.19 2.65
N GLY A 46 -0.36 4.31 3.98
CA GLY A 46 0.04 3.25 4.91
C GLY A 46 -0.74 1.95 4.69
N MET A 47 -2.04 2.05 4.42
CA MET A 47 -2.89 0.90 4.11
C MET A 47 -2.48 0.21 2.79
N ILE A 48 -2.25 0.97 1.72
CA ILE A 48 -1.80 0.43 0.44
C ILE A 48 -0.42 -0.24 0.59
N THR A 49 0.51 0.39 1.30
CA THR A 49 1.82 -0.21 1.61
C THR A 49 1.68 -1.52 2.37
N PHE A 50 0.85 -1.55 3.42
CA PHE A 50 0.62 -2.76 4.23
C PHE A 50 0.03 -3.89 3.39
N LEU A 51 -0.99 -3.60 2.59
CA LEU A 51 -1.61 -4.57 1.69
C LEU A 51 -0.62 -5.06 0.62
N GLY A 52 0.15 -4.15 0.02
CA GLY A 52 1.18 -4.50 -0.97
C GLY A 52 2.25 -5.42 -0.39
N LEU A 53 2.76 -5.10 0.81
CA LEU A 53 3.72 -5.94 1.53
C LEU A 53 3.11 -7.30 1.89
N LEU A 54 1.84 -7.34 2.31
CA LEU A 54 1.13 -8.57 2.66
C LEU A 54 0.96 -9.49 1.43
N LEU A 55 0.69 -8.93 0.25
CA LEU A 55 0.57 -9.67 -1.01
C LEU A 55 1.89 -10.31 -1.45
N ILE A 56 3.02 -9.62 -1.24
CA ILE A 56 4.35 -10.15 -1.58
C ILE A 56 4.99 -10.97 -0.44
N SER A 57 4.29 -11.09 0.69
CA SER A 57 4.75 -11.79 1.88
C SER A 57 4.49 -13.29 1.76
N GLN A 58 5.55 -14.09 1.84
CA GLN A 58 5.49 -15.55 1.78
C GLN A 58 5.56 -16.17 3.19
N LYS A 59 4.88 -17.29 3.39
CA LYS A 59 5.05 -18.08 4.63
C LYS A 59 6.50 -18.54 4.71
N ARG A 60 7.13 -18.40 5.87
CA ARG A 60 8.47 -18.95 6.09
C ARG A 60 8.38 -20.47 5.93
N GLU A 61 8.88 -20.98 4.81
CA GLU A 61 9.03 -22.41 4.60
C GLU A 61 10.25 -22.85 5.41
N ASN A 62 10.03 -23.70 6.41
CA ASN A 62 11.13 -24.35 7.11
C ASN A 62 11.72 -25.34 6.11
N LEU A 63 12.77 -24.93 5.39
CA LEU A 63 13.63 -25.86 4.68
C LEU A 63 14.26 -26.76 5.75
N ASN A 64 13.85 -28.03 5.79
CA ASN A 64 14.48 -29.08 6.59
C ASN A 64 15.89 -29.37 6.05
#